data_AF-A0A349ZWL9-F1
#
_entry.id   AF-A0A349ZWL9-F1
#
_cell.length_a   1.000
_cell.length_b   1.000
_cell.length_c   1.000
_cell.angle_alpha   90.00
_cell.angle_beta   90.00
_cell.angle_gamma   90.00
#
_symmetry.space_group_name_H-M   'P 1'
#
loop_
_entity.id
_entity.type
_entity.pdbx_description
1 polymer ?
#
loop_
_entity_poly.entity_id
_entity_poly.type
_entity_poly.pdbx_seq_one_letter_code
_entity_poly.pdbx_strand_id
1 'polypeptide(L)'
;MSHTHVFTPFTEQDLVPQEEKLEIVKKGKQFSIGIPKETCLNERRTCITPDAVQVLTAHGHKIIIEKGAGEGSFYSDLQYAESGAQMTDDPAEAFGQDLVLKINPPTEEEIQLLKPKIG
;
A
#
# COMPACT_ATOMS: atom_id res chain seq x y z
N MET A 1 -63.16 7.99 27.69
CA MET A 1 -62.57 7.17 26.61
C MET A 1 -61.45 6.38 27.24
N SER A 2 -61.61 5.06 27.30
CA SER A 2 -60.84 4.17 28.16
C SER A 2 -59.40 4.06 27.66
N HIS A 3 -58.44 4.52 28.45
CA HIS A 3 -57.02 4.33 28.17
C HIS A 3 -56.69 2.85 28.36
N THR A 4 -56.48 2.13 27.25
CA THR A 4 -55.95 0.76 27.26
C THR A 4 -54.52 0.80 27.78
N HIS A 5 -54.31 0.42 29.03
CA HIS A 5 -52.98 0.29 29.59
C HIS A 5 -52.33 -0.94 28.95
N VAL A 6 -51.50 -0.72 27.93
CA VAL A 6 -50.70 -1.79 27.33
C VAL A 6 -49.64 -2.16 28.38
N PHE A 7 -49.73 -3.38 28.91
CA PHE A 7 -48.73 -3.90 29.83
C PHE A 7 -47.52 -4.36 29.02
N THR A 8 -46.49 -3.52 28.95
CA THR A 8 -45.18 -3.88 28.43
C THR A 8 -44.22 -4.09 29.60
N PRO A 9 -43.40 -5.16 29.59
CA PRO A 9 -42.32 -5.32 30.57
C PRO A 9 -41.14 -4.37 30.31
N PHE A 10 -41.23 -3.55 29.26
CA PHE A 10 -40.21 -2.60 28.80
C PHE A 10 -40.60 -1.17 29.16
N THR A 11 -39.62 -0.36 29.55
CA THR A 11 -39.81 1.09 29.77
C THR A 11 -39.93 1.82 28.43
N GLU A 12 -40.47 3.05 28.43
CA GLU A 12 -40.55 3.86 27.20
C GLU A 12 -39.18 4.07 26.52
N GLN A 13 -38.10 4.06 27.30
CA GLN A 13 -36.72 4.19 26.84
C GLN A 13 -36.21 2.92 26.16
N ASP A 14 -36.63 1.75 26.62
CA ASP A 14 -36.28 0.44 26.04
C ASP A 14 -37.00 0.18 24.71
N LEU A 15 -38.07 0.92 24.44
CA LEU A 15 -38.83 0.86 23.19
C LEU A 15 -38.23 1.73 22.09
N VAL A 16 -37.24 2.58 22.41
CA VAL A 16 -36.55 3.40 21.42
C VAL A 16 -35.52 2.54 20.69
N PRO A 17 -35.59 2.42 19.35
CA PRO A 17 -34.59 1.68 18.59
C PRO A 17 -33.20 2.28 18.81
N GLN A 18 -32.24 1.44 19.18
CA GLN A 18 -30.84 1.86 19.29
C GLN A 18 -30.21 1.92 17.90
N GLU A 19 -29.37 2.93 17.67
CA GLU A 19 -28.60 3.04 16.42
C GLU A 19 -27.56 1.91 16.34
N GLU A 20 -27.68 1.06 15.32
CA GLU A 20 -26.66 0.07 14.98
C GLU A 20 -25.43 0.79 14.44
N LYS A 21 -24.30 0.68 15.14
CA LYS A 21 -23.03 1.25 14.66
C LYS A 21 -22.50 0.38 13.53
N LEU A 22 -22.46 0.92 12.31
CA LEU A 22 -21.76 0.31 11.17
C LEU A 22 -20.34 -0.09 11.60
N GLU A 23 -19.98 -1.36 11.38
CA GLU A 23 -18.65 -1.86 11.68
C GLU A 23 -17.63 -1.08 10.86
N ILE A 24 -16.82 -0.29 11.55
CA ILE A 24 -15.75 0.47 10.92
C ILE A 24 -14.68 -0.56 10.56
N VAL A 25 -14.63 -1.00 9.30
CA VAL A 25 -13.57 -1.87 8.81
C VAL A 25 -12.24 -1.18 9.12
N LYS A 26 -11.46 -1.74 10.06
CA LYS A 26 -10.13 -1.20 10.40
C LYS A 26 -9.29 -1.22 9.13
N LYS A 27 -9.11 -0.05 8.51
CA LYS A 27 -8.29 0.09 7.32
C LYS A 27 -6.85 -0.30 7.70
N GLY A 28 -6.30 -1.30 7.02
CA GLY A 28 -4.92 -1.73 7.23
C GLY A 28 -3.94 -0.58 7.03
N LYS A 29 -2.78 -0.63 7.71
CA LYS A 29 -1.75 0.39 7.58
C LYS A 29 -1.30 0.46 6.12
N GLN A 30 -1.42 1.64 5.51
CA GLN A 30 -0.90 1.91 4.18
C GLN A 30 0.60 2.09 4.27
N PHE A 31 1.33 1.53 3.31
CA PHE A 31 2.78 1.62 3.23
C PHE A 31 3.16 2.24 1.89
N SER A 32 4.23 3.02 1.91
CA SER A 32 4.95 3.38 0.71
C SER A 32 6.06 2.37 0.43
N ILE A 33 6.13 1.87 -0.80
CA ILE A 33 7.04 0.81 -1.22
C ILE A 33 7.83 1.33 -2.43
N GLY A 34 9.15 1.25 -2.33
CA GLY A 34 10.10 1.66 -3.36
C GLY A 34 10.75 0.47 -4.05
N ILE A 35 10.86 0.54 -5.38
CA ILE A 35 11.53 -0.44 -6.21
C ILE A 35 12.60 0.29 -7.04
N PRO A 36 13.84 0.39 -6.52
CA PRO A 36 14.96 0.95 -7.25
C PRO A 36 15.41 0.01 -8.38
N LYS A 37 16.15 0.55 -9.34
CA LYS A 37 16.75 -0.24 -10.41
C LYS A 37 17.89 -1.09 -9.87
N GLU A 38 18.02 -2.30 -10.41
CA GLU A 38 19.15 -3.17 -10.10
C GLU A 38 20.42 -2.67 -10.81
N THR A 39 21.51 -2.57 -10.05
CA THR A 39 22.82 -2.09 -10.51
C THR A 39 23.83 -3.24 -10.66
N CYS A 40 23.50 -4.44 -10.16
CA CYS A 40 24.37 -5.60 -10.23
C CYS A 40 24.54 -6.09 -11.68
N LEU A 41 25.79 -6.33 -12.08
CA LEU A 41 26.12 -6.88 -13.39
C LEU A 41 25.40 -8.23 -13.59
N ASN A 42 24.70 -8.36 -14.72
CA ASN A 42 23.90 -9.52 -15.13
C ASN A 42 22.62 -9.80 -14.31
N GLU A 43 22.23 -8.94 -13.37
CA GLU A 43 20.89 -9.03 -12.79
C GLU A 43 19.87 -8.49 -13.80
N ARG A 44 18.88 -9.31 -14.11
CA ARG A 44 17.79 -8.96 -15.05
C ARG A 44 16.42 -9.13 -14.42
N ARG A 45 16.34 -9.74 -13.24
CA ARG A 45 15.08 -9.94 -12.54
C ARG A 45 14.59 -8.62 -11.96
N THR A 46 13.29 -8.54 -11.78
CA THR A 46 12.62 -7.47 -11.05
C THR A 46 11.99 -8.05 -9.79
N CYS A 47 11.91 -7.26 -8.71
CA CYS A 47 11.34 -7.71 -7.43
C CYS A 47 9.83 -7.89 -7.48
N ILE A 48 9.16 -7.21 -8.41
CA ILE A 48 7.71 -7.15 -8.45
C ILE A 48 7.24 -7.12 -9.91
N THR A 49 6.17 -7.84 -10.22
CA THR A 49 5.54 -7.78 -11.54
C THR A 49 4.49 -6.67 -11.59
N PRO A 50 4.13 -6.14 -12.78
CA PRO A 50 3.05 -5.18 -12.91
C PRO A 50 1.71 -5.67 -12.32
N ASP A 51 1.45 -6.97 -12.36
CA ASP A 51 0.25 -7.57 -11.75
C ASP A 51 0.26 -7.43 -10.21
N ALA A 52 1.40 -7.74 -9.58
CA ALA A 52 1.56 -7.56 -8.15
C ALA A 52 1.50 -6.07 -7.74
N VAL A 53 2.01 -5.16 -8.57
CA VAL A 53 1.84 -3.71 -8.38
C VAL A 53 0.37 -3.34 -8.35
N GLN A 54 -0.43 -3.82 -9.32
CA GLN A 54 -1.86 -3.55 -9.39
C GLN A 54 -2.60 -4.03 -8.14
N VAL A 55 -2.25 -5.21 -7.64
CA VAL A 55 -2.84 -5.74 -6.40
C VAL A 55 -2.48 -4.83 -5.22
N LEU A 56 -1.21 -4.45 -5.05
CA LEU A 56 -0.80 -3.61 -3.91
C LEU A 56 -1.41 -2.20 -3.97
N THR A 57 -1.49 -1.59 -5.14
CA THR A 57 -2.11 -0.28 -5.33
C THR A 57 -3.62 -0.33 -5.07
N ALA A 58 -4.29 -1.40 -5.49
CA ALA A 58 -5.72 -1.64 -5.19
C ALA A 58 -6.00 -1.76 -3.69
N HIS A 59 -5.05 -2.29 -2.90
CA HIS A 59 -5.12 -2.33 -1.44
C HIS A 59 -4.72 -0.99 -0.77
N GLY A 60 -4.40 0.04 -1.56
CA GLY A 60 -4.10 1.38 -1.08
C GLY A 60 -2.64 1.60 -0.69
N HIS A 61 -1.72 0.72 -1.09
CA HIS A 61 -0.28 0.95 -0.96
C HIS A 61 0.21 1.89 -2.06
N LYS A 62 1.20 2.73 -1.72
CA LYS A 62 1.85 3.61 -2.69
C LYS A 62 3.09 2.90 -3.23
N ILE A 63 3.17 2.73 -4.54
CA ILE A 63 4.31 2.07 -5.19
C ILE A 63 5.10 3.11 -5.98
N ILE A 64 6.40 3.26 -5.68
CA ILE A 64 7.35 4.09 -6.40
C ILE A 64 8.36 3.17 -7.10
N ILE A 65 8.55 3.34 -8.41
CA ILE A 65 9.47 2.51 -9.20
C ILE A 65 10.43 3.41 -9.96
N GLU A 66 11.73 3.12 -9.87
CA GLU A 66 12.74 3.80 -10.68
C GLU A 66 12.60 3.40 -12.16
N LYS A 67 12.67 4.37 -13.06
CA LYS A 67 12.57 4.11 -14.50
C LYS A 67 13.63 3.12 -14.97
N GLY A 68 13.20 2.18 -15.80
CA GLY A 68 14.03 1.11 -16.32
C GLY A 68 14.29 -0.04 -15.34
N ALA A 69 13.72 -0.03 -14.12
CA ALA A 69 13.86 -1.14 -13.17
C ALA A 69 13.26 -2.47 -13.67
N GLY A 70 12.31 -2.41 -14.60
CA GLY A 70 11.68 -3.59 -15.22
C GLY A 70 12.29 -4.07 -16.52
N GLU A 71 13.16 -3.28 -17.16
CA GLU A 71 13.60 -3.53 -18.54
C GLU A 71 14.27 -4.89 -18.70
N GLY A 72 15.08 -5.30 -17.72
CA GLY A 72 15.73 -6.61 -17.72
C GLY A 72 14.75 -7.79 -17.69
N SER A 73 13.55 -7.58 -17.17
CA SER A 73 12.47 -8.57 -17.05
C SER A 73 11.37 -8.39 -18.11
N PHE A 74 11.61 -7.61 -19.16
CA PHE A 74 10.65 -7.31 -20.22
C PHE A 74 9.39 -6.59 -19.75
N TYR A 75 9.48 -5.83 -18.65
CA TYR A 75 8.42 -4.93 -18.21
C TYR A 75 8.84 -3.49 -18.48
N SER A 76 8.04 -2.81 -19.29
CA SER A 76 8.22 -1.38 -19.58
C SER A 76 7.72 -0.51 -18.43
N ASP A 77 8.28 0.70 -18.33
CA ASP A 77 7.80 1.73 -17.39
C ASP A 77 6.32 2.04 -17.56
N LEU A 78 5.81 1.97 -18.80
CA LEU A 78 4.39 2.15 -19.10
C LEU A 78 3.53 1.08 -18.44
N GLN A 79 3.94 -0.20 -18.50
CA GLN A 79 3.19 -1.29 -17.86
C GLN A 79 3.10 -1.10 -16.34
N TYR A 80 4.16 -0.61 -15.70
CA TYR A 80 4.11 -0.28 -14.28
C TYR A 80 3.21 0.91 -13.98
N ALA A 81 3.29 1.97 -14.78
CA ALA A 81 2.44 3.15 -14.63
C ALA A 81 0.95 2.81 -14.80
N GLU A 82 0.61 1.97 -15.78
CA GLU A 82 -0.76 1.48 -16.01
C GLU A 82 -1.26 0.58 -14.87
N SER A 83 -0.36 -0.15 -14.19
CA SER A 83 -0.66 -0.88 -12.96
C SER A 83 -0.81 0.00 -11.71
N GLY A 84 -0.64 1.33 -11.84
CA GLY A 84 -0.81 2.30 -10.76
C GLY A 84 0.46 2.61 -9.96
N ALA A 85 1.64 2.17 -10.41
CA ALA A 85 2.88 2.66 -9.84
C ALA A 85 3.17 4.10 -10.27
N GLN A 86 3.89 4.82 -9.42
CA GLN A 86 4.48 6.10 -9.77
C GLN A 86 5.93 5.87 -10.22
N MET A 87 6.25 6.31 -11.43
CA MET A 87 7.60 6.20 -11.96
C MET A 87 8.43 7.40 -11.50
N THR A 88 9.69 7.16 -11.11
CA THR A 88 10.65 8.20 -10.74
C THR A 88 11.95 8.06 -11.53
N ASP A 89 12.56 9.20 -11.85
CA ASP A 89 13.91 9.28 -12.41
C ASP A 89 14.99 9.36 -11.33
N ASP A 90 14.60 9.57 -10.07
CA ASP A 90 15.51 9.75 -8.94
C ASP A 90 15.55 8.47 -8.07
N PRO A 91 16.69 7.75 -8.05
CA PRO A 91 16.86 6.58 -7.17
C PRO A 91 16.60 6.90 -5.70
N ALA A 92 16.96 8.11 -5.23
CA ALA A 92 16.78 8.51 -3.84
C ALA A 92 15.30 8.53 -3.43
N GLU A 93 14.40 8.82 -4.37
CA GLU A 93 12.96 8.74 -4.12
C GLU A 93 12.51 7.29 -3.90
N ALA A 94 12.99 6.34 -4.71
CA ALA A 94 12.67 4.93 -4.53
C ALA A 94 13.25 4.37 -3.22
N PHE A 95 14.50 4.68 -2.89
CA PHE A 95 15.11 4.24 -1.62
C PHE A 95 14.50 4.91 -0.38
N GLY A 96 13.88 6.07 -0.55
CA GLY A 96 13.28 6.86 0.52
C GLY A 96 11.89 6.41 0.99
N GLN A 97 11.39 5.24 0.57
CA GLN A 97 10.06 4.75 0.96
C GLN A 97 10.10 3.93 2.28
N ASP A 98 8.94 3.62 2.86
CA ASP A 98 8.84 2.87 4.13
C ASP A 98 9.38 1.44 4.05
N LEU A 99 9.30 0.88 2.85
CA LEU A 99 9.80 -0.43 2.45
C LEU A 99 10.51 -0.29 1.10
N VAL A 100 11.68 -0.89 0.96
CA VAL A 100 12.42 -0.96 -0.30
C VAL A 100 12.55 -2.42 -0.68
N LEU A 101 12.16 -2.76 -1.91
CA LEU A 101 12.27 -4.11 -2.47
C LEU A 101 13.42 -4.14 -3.47
N LYS A 102 14.40 -5.01 -3.20
CA LYS A 102 15.59 -5.21 -4.05
C LYS A 102 15.92 -6.71 -4.11
N ILE A 103 16.45 -7.19 -5.24
CA ILE A 103 16.88 -8.58 -5.43
C ILE A 103 18.25 -8.78 -4.79
N ASN A 104 19.20 -7.91 -5.14
CA ASN A 104 20.55 -7.97 -4.59
C ASN A 104 20.65 -7.11 -3.31
N PRO A 105 21.60 -7.44 -2.42
CA PRO A 105 21.90 -6.58 -1.29
C PRO A 105 22.23 -5.16 -1.77
N PRO A 106 21.77 -4.11 -1.05
CA PRO A 106 22.10 -2.74 -1.41
C PRO A 106 23.61 -2.48 -1.25
N THR A 107 24.16 -1.63 -2.11
CA THR A 107 25.55 -1.17 -2.00
C THR A 107 25.71 -0.17 -0.84
N GLU A 108 26.95 0.12 -0.45
CA GLU A 108 27.22 1.14 0.59
C GLU A 108 26.65 2.52 0.24
N GLU A 109 26.65 2.90 -1.04
CA GLU A 109 26.07 4.14 -1.54
C GLU A 109 24.54 4.12 -1.46
N GLU A 110 23.91 3.01 -1.86
CA GLU A 110 22.46 2.83 -1.79
C GLU A 110 21.95 2.81 -0.34
N ILE A 111 22.74 2.27 0.60
CA ILE A 111 22.43 2.28 2.03
C ILE A 111 22.31 3.71 2.56
N GLN A 112 23.08 4.67 2.03
CA GLN A 112 23.00 6.07 2.44
C GLN A 112 21.68 6.74 2.00
N LEU A 113 21.01 6.19 0.98
CA LEU A 113 19.71 6.67 0.48
C LEU A 113 18.53 6.13 1.29
N LEU A 114 18.73 5.05 2.06
CA LEU A 114 17.69 4.46 2.88
C LEU A 114 17.33 5.39 4.05
N LYS A 115 16.02 5.56 4.29
CA LYS A 115 15.56 6.31 5.46
C LYS A 115 15.76 5.50 6.74
N PRO A 116 16.49 6.02 7.75
CA PRO A 116 16.55 5.37 9.05
C PRO A 116 15.18 5.38 9.70
N LYS A 117 14.71 4.22 10.17
CA LYS A 117 13.55 4.15 11.07
C LYS A 117 14.02 4.55 12.46
N ILE A 118 13.95 5.85 12.74
CA ILE A 118 14.10 6.35 14.11
C ILE A 118 12.77 6.03 14.80
N GLY A 119 12.81 5.05 15.69
CA GLY A 119 11.66 4.60 16.50
C GLY A 119 11.35 5.53 17.65
#